data_AF-A0A661KLB6-F1
#
_entry.id   AF-A0A661KLB6-F1
#
_cell.length_a   1.000
_cell.length_b   1.000
_cell.length_c   1.000
_cell.angle_alpha   90.00
_cell.angle_beta   90.00
_cell.angle_gamma   90.00
#
_symmetry.space_group_name_H-M   'P 1'
#
loop_
_entity.id
_entity.type
_entity.pdbx_description
1 polymer ?
#
loop_
_entity_poly.entity_id
_entity_poly.type
_entity_poly.pdbx_seq_one_letter_code
_entity_poly.pdbx_strand_id
1 'polypeptide(L)'
;MKKLAFFALVGLFSLLPYPLLAHGEEVKIGVRVVLASHKGSGVDNGLQDIQRKLNDLFNYSSYRLLQERSFFLTQGQVKQLPLTKGRDLRLKLLRERKGSVEIIVKILREGKEIFKTKAKLKKGGVFLIGGPKHKGGVLVLAISAQGA
;
A
#
# COMPACT_ATOMS: atom_id res chain seq x y z
N MET A 1 -26.66 -71.19 5.90
CA MET A 1 -26.76 -70.04 6.84
C MET A 1 -25.35 -69.58 7.20
N LYS A 2 -25.04 -68.28 7.01
CA LYS A 2 -24.14 -67.42 7.82
C LYS A 2 -22.73 -67.97 8.17
N LYS A 3 -21.59 -67.32 7.89
CA LYS A 3 -21.27 -65.92 7.54
C LYS A 3 -20.00 -65.88 6.68
N LEU A 4 -20.06 -65.03 5.66
CA LEU A 4 -18.98 -64.69 4.75
C LEU A 4 -18.39 -63.33 5.16
N ALA A 5 -17.12 -63.18 4.83
CA ALA A 5 -16.39 -61.96 4.54
C ALA A 5 -15.85 -61.13 5.72
N PHE A 6 -14.52 -61.01 5.87
CA PHE A 6 -13.48 -60.44 4.99
C PHE A 6 -13.22 -58.98 5.37
N PHE A 7 -11.97 -58.77 5.78
CA PHE A 7 -11.18 -57.54 5.74
C PHE A 7 -11.72 -56.39 4.86
N ALA A 8 -11.42 -55.18 5.34
CA ALA A 8 -11.25 -53.92 4.60
C ALA A 8 -12.32 -52.87 4.89
N LEU A 9 -12.06 -52.04 5.90
CA LEU A 9 -12.55 -50.66 5.91
C LEU A 9 -11.52 -49.72 6.56
N VAL A 10 -10.30 -49.71 6.01
CA VAL A 10 -9.34 -48.63 6.23
C VAL A 10 -8.90 -48.18 4.84
N GLY A 11 -9.55 -47.15 4.31
CA GLY A 11 -9.13 -46.58 3.03
C GLY A 11 -10.22 -45.83 2.30
N LEU A 12 -10.69 -44.71 2.85
CA LEU A 12 -11.31 -43.66 2.04
C LEU A 12 -11.41 -42.31 2.78
N PHE A 13 -10.28 -41.73 3.20
CA PHE A 13 -10.26 -40.37 3.78
C PHE A 13 -9.26 -39.43 3.08
N SER A 14 -8.92 -39.70 1.81
CA SER A 14 -7.72 -39.08 1.18
C SER A 14 -8.01 -38.32 -0.11
N LEU A 15 -9.20 -37.75 -0.29
CA LEU A 15 -9.51 -36.91 -1.45
C LEU A 15 -10.33 -35.66 -1.06
N LEU A 16 -10.01 -35.04 0.08
CA LEU A 16 -10.41 -33.65 0.29
C LEU A 16 -9.43 -32.77 -0.51
N PRO A 17 -9.88 -31.99 -1.49
CA PRO A 17 -9.04 -30.99 -2.13
C PRO A 17 -8.71 -29.95 -1.07
N TYR A 18 -7.50 -30.01 -0.50
CA TYR A 18 -6.99 -28.93 0.31
C TYR A 18 -6.97 -27.68 -0.57
N PRO A 19 -7.69 -26.59 -0.20
CA PRO A 19 -7.50 -25.35 -0.90
C PRO A 19 -6.03 -24.97 -0.70
N LEU A 20 -5.23 -25.07 -1.75
CA LEU A 20 -3.91 -24.48 -1.78
C LEU A 20 -4.13 -22.99 -1.56
N LEU A 21 -3.92 -22.53 -0.33
CA LEU A 21 -3.84 -21.11 -0.04
C LEU A 21 -2.62 -20.61 -0.80
N ALA A 22 -2.85 -20.08 -2.00
CA ALA A 22 -1.88 -19.33 -2.74
C ALA A 22 -1.48 -18.12 -1.87
N HIS A 23 -0.41 -18.29 -1.08
CA HIS A 23 0.27 -17.19 -0.41
C HIS A 23 0.94 -16.37 -1.50
N GLY A 24 0.20 -15.41 -2.07
CA GLY A 24 0.80 -14.37 -2.89
C GLY A 24 1.82 -13.61 -2.06
N GLU A 25 2.98 -13.28 -2.65
CA GLU A 25 4.04 -12.51 -2.01
C GLU A 25 3.43 -11.24 -1.38
N GLU A 26 3.62 -11.08 -0.07
CA GLU A 26 3.09 -9.95 0.67
C GLU A 26 4.01 -8.75 0.50
N VAL A 27 3.48 -7.64 -0.01
CA VAL A 27 4.22 -6.38 -0.12
C VAL A 27 3.80 -5.48 1.02
N LYS A 28 4.77 -5.05 1.84
CA LYS A 28 4.55 -4.02 2.85
C LYS A 28 4.43 -2.66 2.17
N ILE A 29 3.28 -2.04 2.30
CA ILE A 29 3.00 -0.69 1.81
C ILE A 29 3.09 0.29 2.96
N GLY A 30 3.83 1.39 2.76
CA GLY A 30 3.86 2.53 3.66
C GLY A 30 3.13 3.72 3.03
N VAL A 31 2.32 4.41 3.81
CA VAL A 31 1.62 5.63 3.41
C VAL A 31 1.89 6.71 4.44
N ARG A 32 2.49 7.81 4.00
CA ARG A 32 2.77 9.00 4.81
C ARG A 32 2.07 10.22 4.22
N VAL A 33 1.36 10.97 5.05
CA VAL A 33 0.77 12.26 4.71
C VAL A 33 1.68 13.34 5.28
N VAL A 34 2.19 14.21 4.40
CA VAL A 34 3.18 15.23 4.73
C VAL A 34 2.60 16.60 4.47
N LEU A 35 2.77 17.53 5.40
CA LEU A 35 2.53 18.95 5.15
C LEU A 35 3.84 19.58 4.68
N ALA A 36 3.88 20.01 3.42
CA ALA A 36 4.97 20.79 2.87
C ALA A 36 4.60 22.28 2.88
N SER A 37 5.43 23.15 3.45
CA SER A 37 5.11 24.58 3.53
C SER A 37 6.34 25.47 3.57
N HIS A 38 6.17 26.75 3.21
CA HIS A 38 7.18 27.80 3.45
C HIS A 38 7.06 28.43 4.85
N LYS A 39 6.14 27.93 5.68
CA LYS A 39 5.94 28.43 7.04
C LYS A 39 6.79 27.61 8.00
N GLY A 40 7.90 28.18 8.43
CA GLY A 40 8.90 27.52 9.25
C GLY A 40 9.99 26.83 8.42
N SER A 41 10.78 26.00 9.09
CA SER A 41 11.94 25.32 8.50
C SER A 41 12.09 23.90 9.03
N GLY A 42 12.83 23.08 8.29
CA GLY A 42 13.25 21.74 8.72
C GLY A 42 12.34 20.61 8.26
N VAL A 43 12.84 19.38 8.44
CA VAL A 43 12.17 18.15 8.02
C VAL A 43 12.03 17.23 9.23
N ASP A 44 10.82 16.79 9.52
CA ASP A 44 10.57 15.87 10.63
C ASP A 44 11.42 14.58 10.50
N ASN A 45 11.86 14.03 11.63
CA ASN A 45 12.75 12.87 11.67
C ASN A 45 12.20 11.65 10.90
N GLY A 46 10.89 11.44 10.89
CA GLY A 46 10.23 10.35 10.14
C GLY A 46 10.20 10.52 8.62
N LEU A 47 10.81 11.59 8.08
CA LEU A 47 10.87 11.89 6.65
C LEU A 47 12.30 11.98 6.11
N GLN A 48 13.31 11.74 6.95
CA GLN A 48 14.72 11.87 6.58
C GLN A 48 15.11 10.93 5.43
N ASP A 49 14.52 9.73 5.39
CA ASP A 49 14.69 8.75 4.31
C ASP A 49 14.22 9.26 2.94
N ILE A 50 13.29 10.23 2.90
CA ILE A 50 12.75 10.81 1.65
C ILE A 50 13.03 12.30 1.49
N GLN A 51 13.79 12.92 2.40
CA GLN A 51 14.05 14.36 2.43
C GLN A 51 14.56 14.87 1.08
N ARG A 52 15.57 14.21 0.50
CA ARG A 52 16.15 14.62 -0.78
C ARG A 52 15.08 14.69 -1.88
N LYS A 53 14.27 13.64 -2.01
CA LYS A 53 13.20 13.56 -3.01
C LYS A 53 12.10 14.62 -2.78
N LEU A 54 11.78 14.91 -1.53
CA LEU A 54 10.83 15.96 -1.19
C LEU A 54 11.36 17.33 -1.64
N ASN A 55 12.61 17.64 -1.32
CA ASN A 55 13.26 18.89 -1.73
C ASN A 55 13.32 19.04 -3.24
N ASP A 56 13.78 18.00 -3.95
CA ASP A 56 13.95 18.01 -5.41
C ASP A 56 12.63 18.24 -6.16
N LEU A 57 11.51 17.70 -5.66
CA LEU A 57 10.22 17.75 -6.35
C LEU A 57 9.32 18.93 -5.94
N PHE A 58 9.40 19.39 -4.70
CA PHE A 58 8.42 20.34 -4.17
C PHE A 58 9.02 21.66 -3.65
N ASN A 59 10.32 21.70 -3.36
CA ASN A 59 11.05 22.92 -2.97
C ASN A 59 10.43 23.75 -1.82
N TYR A 60 9.92 23.10 -0.76
CA TYR A 60 9.48 23.78 0.46
C TYR A 60 10.57 23.83 1.54
N SER A 61 10.48 24.82 2.45
CA SER A 61 11.44 24.97 3.56
C SER A 61 11.09 24.09 4.76
N SER A 62 9.84 23.65 4.90
CA SER A 62 9.37 22.79 6.00
C SER A 62 8.57 21.60 5.49
N TYR A 63 8.87 20.41 6.04
CA TYR A 63 8.10 19.18 5.80
C TYR A 63 7.76 18.52 7.14
N ARG A 64 6.46 18.43 7.44
CA ARG A 64 5.95 17.82 8.68
C ARG A 64 5.14 16.57 8.42
N LEU A 65 5.39 15.51 9.18
CA LEU A 65 4.64 14.26 9.10
C LEU A 65 3.31 14.42 9.84
N LEU A 66 2.19 14.37 9.11
CA LEU A 66 0.86 14.46 9.70
C LEU A 66 0.29 13.10 10.07
N GLN A 67 0.57 12.08 9.26
CA GLN A 67 0.03 10.73 9.45
C GLN A 67 0.95 9.70 8.81
N GLU A 68 1.10 8.55 9.45
CA GLU A 68 1.77 7.38 8.92
C GLU A 68 0.93 6.12 9.13
N ARG A 69 0.88 5.26 8.12
CA ARG A 69 0.23 3.96 8.13
C ARG A 69 1.08 2.96 7.34
N SER A 70 1.12 1.71 7.81
CA SER A 70 1.66 0.60 7.04
C SER A 70 0.74 -0.62 7.12
N PHE A 71 0.73 -1.41 6.05
CA PHE A 71 -0.09 -2.61 5.91
C PHE A 71 0.47 -3.48 4.77
N PHE A 72 0.09 -4.74 4.75
CA PHE A 72 0.46 -5.66 3.68
C PHE A 72 -0.61 -5.70 2.59
N LEU A 73 -0.17 -5.86 1.35
CA LEU A 73 -1.01 -6.18 0.20
C LEU A 73 -0.49 -7.41 -0.51
N THR A 74 -1.38 -8.31 -0.89
CA THR A 74 -1.13 -9.38 -1.85
C THR A 74 -1.60 -8.98 -3.25
N GLN A 75 -1.11 -9.68 -4.28
CA GLN A 75 -1.45 -9.36 -5.66
C GLN A 75 -2.98 -9.37 -5.89
N GLY A 76 -3.49 -8.29 -6.49
CA GLY A 76 -4.91 -8.10 -6.75
C GLY A 76 -5.69 -7.51 -5.57
N GLN A 77 -5.15 -7.54 -4.35
CA GLN A 77 -5.79 -7.00 -3.16
C GLN A 77 -5.93 -5.48 -3.23
N VAL A 78 -7.03 -4.98 -2.69
CA VAL A 78 -7.37 -3.56 -2.63
C VAL A 78 -7.50 -3.14 -1.18
N LYS A 79 -6.83 -2.05 -0.79
CA LYS A 79 -7.04 -1.40 0.51
C LYS A 79 -7.52 0.03 0.31
N GLN A 80 -8.54 0.41 1.08
CA GLN A 80 -9.01 1.79 1.17
C GLN A 80 -8.69 2.33 2.57
N LEU A 81 -8.23 3.58 2.64
CA LEU A 81 -7.84 4.25 3.87
C LEU A 81 -8.29 5.72 3.85
N PRO A 82 -8.73 6.27 4.98
CA PRO A 82 -9.01 7.70 5.08
C PRO A 82 -7.71 8.52 4.97
N LEU A 83 -7.71 9.56 4.14
CA LEU A 83 -6.62 10.53 4.03
C LEU A 83 -6.92 11.79 4.85
N THR A 84 -8.06 12.40 4.57
CA THR A 84 -8.57 13.61 5.23
C THR A 84 -10.09 13.55 5.23
N LYS A 85 -10.75 14.51 5.88
CA LYS A 85 -12.23 14.55 5.94
C LYS A 85 -12.82 14.50 4.52
N GLY A 86 -13.62 13.47 4.26
CA GLY A 86 -14.29 13.25 2.98
C GLY A 86 -13.39 12.76 1.84
N ARG A 87 -12.13 12.39 2.12
CA ARG A 87 -11.20 11.86 1.11
C ARG A 87 -10.57 10.53 1.52
N ASP A 88 -10.58 9.59 0.59
CA ASP A 88 -10.00 8.27 0.76
C ASP A 88 -8.91 7.99 -0.26
N LEU A 89 -7.88 7.28 0.18
CA LEU A 89 -6.88 6.64 -0.66
C LEU A 89 -7.31 5.20 -0.92
N ARG A 90 -7.29 4.77 -2.17
CA ARG A 90 -7.49 3.37 -2.54
C ARG A 90 -6.27 2.87 -3.32
N LEU A 91 -5.66 1.82 -2.79
CA LEU A 91 -4.46 1.21 -3.33
C LEU A 91 -4.77 -0.22 -3.76
N LYS A 92 -4.35 -0.59 -4.97
CA LYS A 92 -4.42 -1.96 -5.47
C LYS A 92 -3.04 -2.43 -5.90
N LEU A 93 -2.54 -3.51 -5.31
CA LEU A 93 -1.32 -4.15 -5.79
C LEU A 93 -1.64 -4.88 -7.09
N LEU A 94 -0.96 -4.51 -8.19
CA LEU A 94 -1.15 -5.17 -9.48
C LEU A 94 -0.26 -6.38 -9.64
N ARG A 95 1.01 -6.24 -9.29
CA ARG A 95 2.03 -7.30 -9.37
C ARG A 95 3.32 -6.83 -8.72
N GLU A 96 4.11 -7.80 -8.32
CA GLU A 96 5.51 -7.66 -7.97
C GLU A 96 6.34 -8.46 -8.99
N ARG A 97 7.34 -7.82 -9.60
CA ARG A 97 8.22 -8.49 -10.57
C ARG A 97 9.58 -7.81 -10.65
N LYS A 98 10.65 -8.61 -10.67
CA LYS A 98 12.04 -8.18 -10.94
C LYS A 98 12.45 -6.96 -10.09
N GLY A 99 12.19 -7.02 -8.77
CA GLY A 99 12.54 -5.94 -7.85
C GLY A 99 11.71 -4.66 -8.00
N SER A 100 10.52 -4.75 -8.60
CA SER A 100 9.58 -3.63 -8.70
C SER A 100 8.16 -4.04 -8.35
N VAL A 101 7.44 -3.10 -7.75
CA VAL A 101 6.05 -3.22 -7.33
C VAL A 101 5.21 -2.25 -8.18
N GLU A 102 4.15 -2.75 -8.80
CA GLU A 102 3.20 -1.92 -9.54
C GLU A 102 1.90 -1.78 -8.75
N ILE A 103 1.48 -0.53 -8.47
CA ILE A 103 0.31 -0.22 -7.65
C ILE A 103 -0.60 0.73 -8.42
N ILE A 104 -1.91 0.48 -8.42
CA ILE A 104 -2.89 1.51 -8.78
C ILE A 104 -3.18 2.35 -7.56
N VAL A 105 -3.00 3.67 -7.71
CA VAL A 105 -3.32 4.66 -6.70
C VAL A 105 -4.55 5.44 -7.14
N LYS A 106 -5.56 5.49 -6.28
CA LYS A 106 -6.77 6.28 -6.49
C LYS A 106 -7.04 7.17 -5.27
N ILE A 107 -7.49 8.39 -5.52
CA ILE A 107 -8.04 9.24 -4.46
C ILE A 107 -9.51 9.47 -4.77
N LEU A 108 -10.35 9.26 -3.77
CA LEU A 108 -11.79 9.48 -3.83
C LEU A 108 -12.13 10.69 -2.97
N ARG A 109 -13.10 11.49 -3.42
CA ARG A 109 -13.78 12.52 -2.62
C ARG A 109 -15.25 12.16 -2.56
N GLU A 110 -15.77 11.93 -1.35
CA GLU A 110 -17.18 11.57 -1.15
C GLU A 110 -17.60 10.38 -2.04
N GLY A 111 -16.73 9.36 -2.12
CA GLY A 111 -16.94 8.17 -2.95
C GLY A 111 -16.69 8.34 -4.45
N LYS A 112 -16.49 9.56 -4.96
CA LYS A 112 -16.18 9.82 -6.37
C LYS A 112 -14.67 9.83 -6.62
N GLU A 113 -14.21 9.09 -7.63
CA GLU A 113 -12.80 9.09 -8.03
C GLU A 113 -12.42 10.48 -8.58
N ILE A 114 -11.43 11.12 -7.96
CA ILE A 114 -10.93 12.45 -8.38
C ILE A 114 -9.48 12.40 -8.87
N PHE A 115 -8.80 11.27 -8.68
CA PHE A 115 -7.44 11.04 -9.12
C PHE A 115 -7.21 9.54 -9.27
N LYS A 116 -6.53 9.15 -10.34
CA LYS A 116 -6.10 7.78 -10.59
C LYS A 116 -4.77 7.79 -11.32
N THR A 117 -3.83 7.00 -10.83
CA THR A 117 -2.56 6.76 -11.52
C THR A 117 -2.08 5.33 -11.27
N LYS A 118 -1.15 4.88 -12.11
CA LYS A 118 -0.41 3.64 -11.92
C LYS A 118 1.03 4.01 -11.55
N ALA A 119 1.43 3.66 -10.34
CA ALA A 119 2.80 3.85 -9.87
C ALA A 119 3.60 2.55 -10.06
N LYS A 120 4.82 2.67 -10.58
CA LYS A 120 5.82 1.60 -10.57
C LYS A 120 6.95 2.01 -9.65
N LEU A 121 7.14 1.25 -8.58
CA LEU A 121 8.12 1.49 -7.54
C LEU A 121 9.22 0.43 -7.64
N LYS A 122 10.49 0.81 -7.54
CA LYS A 122 11.53 -0.18 -7.18
C LYS A 122 11.26 -0.63 -5.74
N LYS A 123 11.64 -1.86 -5.36
CA LYS A 123 11.61 -2.31 -3.94
C LYS A 123 12.35 -1.28 -3.08
N GLY A 124 11.75 -0.84 -1.99
CA GLY A 124 12.25 0.24 -1.11
C GLY A 124 12.07 1.66 -1.66
N GLY A 125 11.51 1.82 -2.86
CA GLY A 125 11.24 3.12 -3.47
C GLY A 125 10.02 3.82 -2.88
N VAL A 126 9.92 5.12 -3.14
CA VAL A 126 8.78 5.97 -2.77
C VAL A 126 8.20 6.68 -3.99
N PHE A 127 6.88 6.78 -4.04
CA PHE A 127 6.10 7.54 -5.00
C PHE A 127 5.47 8.72 -4.27
N LEU A 128 5.71 9.93 -4.78
CA LEU A 128 5.26 11.17 -4.16
C LEU A 128 4.17 11.80 -5.02
N ILE A 129 3.07 12.22 -4.39
CA ILE A 129 1.95 12.90 -5.06
C ILE A 129 1.71 14.23 -4.35
N GLY A 130 1.79 15.32 -5.10
CA GLY A 130 1.38 16.65 -4.64
C GLY A 130 -0.14 16.75 -4.54
N GLY A 131 -0.63 17.42 -3.50
CA GLY A 131 -2.04 17.53 -3.16
C GLY A 131 -2.53 18.97 -3.04
N PRO A 132 -3.77 19.15 -2.55
CA PRO A 132 -4.36 20.48 -2.38
C PRO A 132 -3.64 21.29 -1.30
N LYS A 133 -3.91 22.60 -1.29
CA LYS A 133 -3.49 23.49 -0.21
C LYS A 133 -4.10 23.04 1.13
N HIS A 134 -3.29 23.10 2.20
CA HIS A 134 -3.71 22.79 3.57
C HIS A 134 -2.87 23.60 4.57
N LYS A 135 -3.52 24.28 5.53
CA LYS A 135 -2.87 25.06 6.61
C LYS A 135 -1.69 25.96 6.16
N GLY A 136 -1.80 26.60 4.99
CA GLY A 136 -0.76 27.50 4.48
C GLY A 136 0.42 26.80 3.78
N GLY A 137 0.31 25.51 3.50
CA GLY A 137 1.19 24.72 2.64
C GLY A 137 0.38 23.84 1.70
N VAL A 138 0.95 22.70 1.30
CA VAL A 138 0.29 21.66 0.51
C VAL A 138 0.43 20.30 1.20
N LEU A 139 -0.55 19.42 0.98
CA LEU A 139 -0.42 18.03 1.37
C LEU A 139 0.40 17.29 0.31
N VAL A 140 1.36 16.50 0.74
CA VAL A 140 2.11 15.56 -0.09
C VAL A 140 1.82 14.16 0.43
N LEU A 141 1.47 13.25 -0.47
CA LEU A 141 1.29 11.84 -0.15
C LEU A 141 2.55 11.08 -0.58
N ALA A 142 3.16 10.36 0.35
CA ALA A 142 4.30 9.49 0.09
C ALA A 142 3.90 8.03 0.26
N ILE A 143 3.99 7.26 -0.82
CA ILE A 143 3.65 5.85 -0.86
C ILE A 143 4.93 5.05 -1.10
N SER A 144 5.33 4.23 -0.15
CA SER A 144 6.46 3.31 -0.28
C SER A 144 6.00 1.87 -0.42
N ALA A 145 6.84 1.05 -1.06
CA ALA A 145 6.62 -0.38 -1.16
C ALA A 145 7.92 -1.12 -0.85
N GLN A 146 7.87 -2.00 0.14
CA GLN A 146 8.93 -2.95 0.47
C GLN A 146 8.39 -4.33 0.07
N GLY A 147 9.06 -4.98 -0.88
CA GLY A 147 8.76 -6.38 -1.15
C GLY A 147 9.17 -7.23 0.05
N ALA A 148 8.58 -8.42 0.17
CA ALA A 148 9.14 -9.47 1.00
C ALA A 148 10.56 -9.84 0.52
#